data_AF-A0AA41SFR8-F1
#
_entry.id   AF-A0AA41SFR8-F1
#
_cell.length_a   1.000
_cell.length_b   1.000
_cell.length_c   1.000
_cell.angle_alpha   90.00
_cell.angle_beta   90.00
_cell.angle_gamma   90.00
#
_symmetry.space_group_name_H-M   'P 1'
#
loop_
_entity.id
_entity.type
_entity.pdbx_description
1 polymer ?
#
loop_
_entity_poly.entity_id
_entity_poly.type
_entity_poly.pdbx_seq_one_letter_code
_entity_poly.pdbx_strand_id
1 'polypeptide(L)'
;MPTISVNVPEKMKDKIEEMSKENMYSNTSEYIRAALRKQIQQDTGLTPEEERIVAERLEKIENREDKGKTLEEVSKNLGIE
;
A
#
# COMPACT_ATOMS: atom_id res chain seq x y z
N MET A 1 16.23 -6.29 16.24
CA MET A 1 15.36 -6.21 15.04
C MET A 1 14.53 -7.49 15.02
N PRO A 2 13.19 -7.44 14.94
CA PRO A 2 12.38 -8.65 14.90
C PRO A 2 12.75 -9.49 13.67
N THR A 3 12.88 -10.80 13.87
CA THR A 3 13.24 -11.76 12.82
C THR A 3 12.03 -12.63 12.52
N ILE A 4 11.73 -12.81 11.23
CA ILE A 4 10.63 -13.66 10.77
C ILE A 4 11.24 -14.83 10.00
N SER A 5 10.83 -16.05 10.35
CA SER A 5 11.15 -17.24 9.57
C SER A 5 10.05 -17.48 8.55
N VAL A 6 10.43 -17.62 7.29
CA VAL A 6 9.50 -17.86 6.17
C VAL A 6 9.89 -19.15 5.47
N ASN A 7 8.91 -20.02 5.27
CA ASN A 7 9.11 -21.23 4.50
C ASN A 7 8.83 -20.95 3.03
N VAL A 8 9.83 -21.18 2.18
CA VAL A 8 9.75 -20.91 0.73
C VAL A 8 9.94 -22.23 -0.01
N PRO A 9 9.06 -22.57 -0.96
CA PRO A 9 9.22 -23.75 -1.80
C PRO A 9 10.60 -23.77 -2.46
N GLU A 10 11.26 -24.94 -2.50
CA GLU A 10 12.63 -25.06 -3.02
C GLU A 10 12.78 -24.51 -4.45
N LYS A 11 11.81 -24.80 -5.32
CA LYS A 11 11.80 -24.31 -6.71
C LYS A 11 11.79 -22.78 -6.82
N MET A 12 11.36 -22.07 -5.78
CA MET A 12 11.35 -20.61 -5.73
C MET A 12 12.63 -20.03 -5.12
N LYS A 13 13.39 -20.80 -4.33
CA LYS A 13 14.62 -20.32 -3.70
C LYS A 13 15.64 -19.89 -4.74
N ASP A 14 15.87 -20.72 -5.75
CA ASP A 14 16.82 -20.44 -6.82
C ASP A 14 16.45 -19.16 -7.57
N LYS A 15 15.16 -19.01 -7.90
CA LYS A 15 14.64 -17.82 -8.56
C LYS A 15 14.74 -16.55 -7.71
N ILE A 16 14.52 -16.67 -6.40
CA ILE A 16 14.66 -15.53 -5.48
C ILE A 16 16.13 -15.12 -5.35
N GLU A 17 17.05 -16.08 -5.36
CA GLU A 17 18.49 -15.81 -5.32
C GLU A 17 18.98 -15.15 -6.61
N GLU A 18 18.52 -15.64 -7.75
CA GLU A 18 18.76 -15.02 -9.07
C GLU A 18 18.26 -13.57 -9.09
N MET A 19 16.99 -13.33 -8.76
CA MET A 19 16.43 -11.97 -8.74
C MET A 19 17.12 -11.05 -7.73
N SER A 20 17.58 -11.59 -6.59
CA SER A 20 18.36 -10.81 -5.63
C SER A 20 19.67 -10.31 -6.24
N LYS A 21 20.37 -11.15 -7.02
CA LYS A 21 21.62 -10.78 -7.68
C LYS A 21 21.38 -9.82 -8.85
N GLU A 22 20.37 -10.08 -9.67
CA GLU A 22 20.00 -9.23 -10.81
C GLU A 22 19.65 -7.81 -10.38
N ASN A 23 18.89 -7.67 -9.29
CA ASN A 23 18.52 -6.37 -8.73
C ASN A 23 19.58 -5.80 -7.76
N MET A 24 20.78 -6.39 -7.74
CA MET A 24 21.94 -5.92 -6.97
C MET A 24 21.69 -5.78 -5.45
N TYR A 25 20.82 -6.61 -4.88
CA TYR A 25 20.63 -6.67 -3.43
C TYR A 25 21.76 -7.45 -2.75
N SER A 26 22.13 -7.03 -1.53
CA SER A 26 23.25 -7.63 -0.79
C SER A 26 23.00 -9.08 -0.38
N ASN A 27 21.73 -9.46 -0.22
CA ASN A 27 21.30 -10.84 0.04
C ASN A 27 19.80 -11.00 -0.23
N THR A 28 19.36 -12.26 -0.31
CA THR A 28 17.96 -12.64 -0.51
C THR A 28 17.03 -12.12 0.57
N SER A 29 17.48 -11.98 1.82
CA SER A 29 16.65 -11.43 2.90
C SER A 29 16.39 -9.93 2.74
N GLU A 30 17.30 -9.19 2.12
CA GLU A 30 17.11 -7.79 1.78
C GLU A 30 16.13 -7.62 0.62
N TYR A 31 16.28 -8.46 -0.41
CA TYR A 31 15.35 -8.53 -1.53
C TYR A 31 13.91 -8.84 -1.06
N ILE A 32 13.72 -9.86 -0.22
CA ILE A 32 12.39 -10.21 0.32
C ILE A 32 11.81 -9.06 1.15
N ARG A 33 12.63 -8.38 1.97
CA ARG A 33 12.17 -7.22 2.74
C ARG A 33 11.74 -6.06 1.84
N ALA A 34 12.45 -5.81 0.74
CA ALA A 34 12.07 -4.78 -0.23
C ALA A 34 10.74 -5.14 -0.94
N ALA A 35 10.59 -6.39 -1.36
CA ALA A 35 9.36 -6.89 -1.99
C ALA A 35 8.15 -6.77 -1.04
N LEU A 36 8.30 -7.15 0.23
CA LEU A 36 7.26 -7.01 1.24
C LEU A 36 6.88 -5.55 1.48
N ARG A 37 7.85 -4.63 1.59
CA ARG A 37 7.55 -3.20 1.73
C ARG A 37 6.78 -2.66 0.54
N LYS A 38 7.16 -3.05 -0.67
CA LYS A 38 6.47 -2.64 -1.90
C LYS A 38 5.03 -3.15 -1.90
N GLN A 39 4.81 -4.42 -1.56
CA GLN A 39 3.47 -4.98 -1.47
C GLN A 39 2.63 -4.25 -0.42
N ILE A 40 3.17 -4.02 0.78
CA ILE A 40 2.47 -3.26 1.82
C ILE A 40 2.13 -1.85 1.32
N GLN A 41 3.04 -1.15 0.64
CA GLN A 41 2.76 0.16 0.04
C GLN A 41 1.69 0.11 -1.04
N GLN A 42 1.59 -0.97 -1.81
CA GLN A 42 0.52 -1.15 -2.78
C GLN A 42 -0.82 -1.45 -2.11
N ASP A 43 -0.81 -2.23 -1.02
CA ASP A 43 -2.01 -2.59 -0.27
C ASP A 43 -2.52 -1.44 0.63
N THR A 44 -1.65 -0.51 1.03
CA THR A 44 -1.96 0.60 1.95
C THR A 44 -1.90 1.98 1.31
N GLY A 45 -1.27 2.11 0.14
CA GLY A 45 -1.20 3.34 -0.62
C GLY A 45 -2.49 3.59 -1.39
N LEU A 46 -2.72 4.86 -1.71
CA LEU A 46 -3.80 5.25 -2.60
C LEU A 46 -3.36 4.99 -4.05
N THR A 47 -4.25 4.47 -4.87
CA THR A 47 -4.05 4.46 -6.32
C THR A 47 -3.95 5.91 -6.85
N PRO A 48 -3.34 6.15 -8.03
CA PRO A 48 -3.25 7.50 -8.59
C PRO A 48 -4.61 8.22 -8.73
N GLU A 49 -5.67 7.46 -8.96
CA GLU A 49 -7.04 7.97 -9.01
C GLU A 49 -7.56 8.38 -7.62
N GLU A 50 -7.31 7.56 -6.61
CA GLU A 50 -7.65 7.87 -5.22
C GLU A 50 -6.83 9.05 -4.67
N GLU A 51 -5.55 9.16 -5.02
CA GLU A 51 -4.71 10.32 -4.69
C GLU A 51 -5.30 11.60 -5.26
N ARG A 52 -5.76 11.58 -6.52
CA ARG A 52 -6.43 12.72 -7.16
C ARG A 52 -7.73 13.09 -6.43
N ILE A 53 -8.56 12.10 -6.08
CA ILE A 53 -9.82 12.34 -5.36
C ILE A 53 -9.56 12.96 -3.99
N VAL A 54 -8.54 12.48 -3.26
CA VAL A 54 -8.16 13.05 -1.96
C VAL A 54 -7.62 14.47 -2.12
N ALA A 55 -6.78 14.73 -3.14
CA ALA A 55 -6.26 16.06 -3.42
C ALA A 55 -7.37 17.08 -3.74
N GLU A 56 -8.31 16.73 -4.63
CA GLU A 56 -9.45 17.59 -4.97
C GLU A 56 -10.35 17.87 -3.75
N ARG A 57 -10.53 16.89 -2.86
CA ARG A 57 -11.30 17.08 -1.62
C ARG A 57 -10.59 18.00 -0.63
N LEU A 58 -9.28 17.85 -0.46
CA LEU A 58 -8.49 18.73 0.40
C LEU A 58 -8.54 20.18 -0.08
N GLU A 59 -8.45 20.40 -1.39
CA GLU A 59 -8.55 21.74 -2.00
C GLU A 59 -9.94 22.38 -1.76
N LYS A 60 -11.03 21.62 -1.88
CA LYS A 60 -12.39 22.09 -1.59
C LYS A 60 -12.63 22.41 -0.11
N ILE A 61 -12.00 21.65 0.78
CA ILE A 61 -12.04 21.92 2.23
C ILE A 61 -11.24 23.20 2.56
N GLU A 62 -10.06 23.37 1.97
CA GLU A 62 -9.21 24.56 2.14
C GLU A 62 -9.92 25.83 1.66
N ASN A 63 -10.61 25.74 0.52
CA ASN A 63 -11.42 26.81 -0.04
C ASN A 63 -12.76 27.02 0.71
N ARG A 64 -13.03 26.27 1.79
CA ARG A 64 -14.29 26.28 2.57
C ARG A 64 -15.56 26.08 1.73
N GLU A 65 -15.44 25.48 0.55
CA GLU A 65 -16.58 25.17 -0.31
C GLU A 65 -17.32 23.93 0.19
N ASP A 66 -16.65 23.08 0.96
CA ASP A 66 -17.23 21.85 1.50
C ASP A 66 -17.70 22.04 2.95
N LYS A 67 -19.04 22.09 3.14
CA LYS A 67 -19.64 21.91 4.46
C LYS A 67 -19.62 20.41 4.74
N GLY A 68 -18.61 19.95 5.47
CA GLY A 68 -18.43 18.54 5.81
C GLY A 68 -19.75 17.88 6.23
N LYS A 69 -20.06 16.72 5.63
CA LYS A 69 -21.28 15.97 5.92
C LYS A 69 -21.16 15.27 7.26
N THR A 70 -22.26 15.21 7.99
CA THR A 70 -22.32 14.50 9.29
C THR A 70 -22.31 12.99 9.09
N LEU A 71 -21.89 12.24 10.12
CA LEU A 71 -21.83 10.76 10.08
C LEU A 71 -23.18 10.12 9.70
N GLU A 72 -24.29 10.71 10.15
CA GLU A 72 -25.65 10.27 9.86
C GLU A 72 -26.02 10.46 8.39
N GLU A 73 -25.65 11.60 7.78
CA GLU A 73 -25.85 11.85 6.35
C GLU A 73 -25.00 10.93 5.47
N VAL A 74 -23.80 10.56 5.94
CA VAL A 74 -22.91 9.64 5.21
C VAL A 74 -23.44 8.21 5.26
N SER A 75 -23.89 7.72 6.41
CA SER A 75 -24.50 6.37 6.57
C SER A 75 -25.74 6.21 5.68
N LYS A 76 -26.64 7.21 5.68
CA LYS A 76 -27.85 7.19 4.86
C LYS A 76 -27.57 7.21 3.36
N ASN A 77 -26.56 7.98 2.91
CA ASN A 77 -26.18 8.03 1.49
C ASN A 77 -25.48 6.75 1.01
N LEU A 78 -24.79 6.03 1.91
CA LEU A 78 -24.13 4.76 1.59
C LEU A 78 -25.08 3.55 1.71
N GLY A 79 -26.33 3.76 2.16
CA GLY A 79 -27.30 2.69 2.35
C GLY A 79 -26.91 1.70 3.45
N ILE A 80 -26.09 2.15 4.40
CA ILE A 80 -25.70 1.38 5.58
C ILE A 80 -26.64 1.84 6.70
N GLU A 81 -27.87 1.34 6.67
CA GLU A 81 -28.84 1.40 7.79
C GLU A 81 -28.80 0.09 8.58
#